data_AF-A0A022S0B9-F1
#
_entry.id   AF-A0A022S0B9-F1
#
_cell.length_a   1.000
_cell.length_b   1.000
_cell.length_c   1.000
_cell.angle_alpha   90.00
_cell.angle_beta   90.00
_cell.angle_gamma   90.00
#
_symmetry.space_group_name_H-M   'P 1'
#
loop_
_entity.id
_entity.type
_entity.pdbx_description
1 polymer ?
#
loop_
_entity_poly.entity_id
_entity_poly.type
_entity_poly.pdbx_seq_one_letter_code
_entity_poly.pdbx_strand_id
1 'polypeptide(L)'
;LFWRTRDLGYLLESIMILEFGLTIRRYVWQYKILLVHLYTYWNSLPLAYERYKSLDVKNILLETVSHHILPQMLVSPLWADLNDLLKDYLKFMDDHFRESADLTFLAYRHRNYSKVIEFVQFKERLQCSGQYIMAKIESPILQLKQNSNNITEEESILENLRCGTHFMELSNEIRSKSLTFNEDLKLRPWWTPTSDKNYLLGPFEGVSYCPRENMMKQTESNVLKTVEKRSLLPRMIYLSMYSASTSVKGSIEANGSVVDPKFSSELKMLLERYAKFLEFPFQDAIELVLGVSSGQKPFEVPNSDIIDWMNFAVFLNAWNLSSHEISFPDGKDSPSTTWNLVNTLLRKYVFDKIESAGPIISSPGGDLPLLVQLVTEPLAWHALIINSCIRSLHPSGKKKKKGGPVDQSNSQLSNELLNSIQSLCDTIEVVSKWLKEQLKKPSDEKFEYIFSAVEKNGPGKVFKTLETCVEQMKGVELGDRILESLQSWAPADVVRNISAGQDGLLSEFLKICELKIKSLQALRLQL
;
A
#
# COMPACT_ATOMS: atom_id res chain seq x y z
N LEU A 1 -9.38 15.54 -21.24
CA LEU A 1 -10.47 16.44 -20.81
C LEU A 1 -10.79 16.24 -19.33
N PHE A 2 -11.13 15.02 -18.90
CA PHE A 2 -11.36 14.68 -17.48
C PHE A 2 -10.37 15.35 -16.51
N TRP A 3 -9.05 15.21 -16.75
CA TRP A 3 -8.04 15.78 -15.85
C TRP A 3 -8.08 17.30 -15.68
N ARG A 4 -8.64 18.03 -16.64
CA ARG A 4 -8.80 19.49 -16.58
C ARG A 4 -10.16 19.93 -16.06
N THR A 5 -11.21 19.20 -16.45
CA THR A 5 -12.59 19.59 -16.12
C THR A 5 -13.14 18.90 -14.88
N ARG A 6 -12.50 17.81 -14.45
CA ARG A 6 -13.00 16.84 -13.46
C ARG A 6 -14.38 16.27 -13.79
N ASP A 7 -14.81 16.37 -15.04
CA ASP A 7 -16.07 15.81 -15.51
C ASP A 7 -15.92 14.32 -15.82
N LEU A 8 -16.57 13.50 -14.98
CA LEU A 8 -16.56 12.04 -15.01
C LEU A 8 -17.01 11.47 -16.35
N GLY A 9 -17.87 12.17 -17.08
CA GLY A 9 -18.39 11.70 -18.36
C GLY A 9 -17.27 11.41 -19.36
N TYR A 10 -16.22 12.23 -19.39
CA TYR A 10 -15.09 12.01 -20.30
C TYR A 10 -14.27 10.77 -19.93
N LEU A 11 -14.17 10.47 -18.64
CA LEU A 11 -13.48 9.27 -18.17
C LEU A 11 -14.32 8.03 -18.51
N LEU A 12 -15.64 8.10 -18.29
CA LEU A 12 -16.55 6.99 -18.56
C LEU A 12 -16.64 6.69 -20.06
N GLU A 13 -16.79 7.73 -20.88
CA GLU A 13 -16.80 7.62 -22.34
C GLU A 13 -15.50 6.95 -22.85
N SER A 14 -14.35 7.31 -22.29
CA SER A 14 -13.06 6.67 -22.66
C SER A 14 -13.05 5.17 -22.34
N ILE A 15 -13.57 4.77 -21.18
CA ILE A 15 -13.68 3.36 -20.79
C ILE A 15 -14.66 2.62 -21.70
N MET A 16 -15.85 3.18 -21.94
CA MET A 16 -16.87 2.58 -22.80
C MET A 16 -16.36 2.32 -24.22
N ILE A 17 -15.60 3.25 -24.81
CA ILE A 17 -15.02 3.09 -26.15
C ILE A 17 -14.01 1.95 -26.18
N LEU A 18 -13.16 1.83 -25.16
CA LEU A 18 -12.15 0.78 -25.08
C LEU A 18 -12.78 -0.60 -24.87
N GLU A 19 -13.80 -0.69 -24.02
CA GLU A 19 -14.58 -1.90 -23.77
C GLU A 19 -15.37 -2.34 -25.02
N PHE A 20 -15.97 -1.40 -25.74
CA PHE A 20 -16.59 -1.66 -27.04
C PHE A 20 -15.55 -2.21 -28.03
N GLY A 21 -14.37 -1.59 -28.10
CA GLY A 21 -13.28 -2.05 -28.94
C GLY A 21 -12.82 -3.47 -28.60
N LEU A 22 -12.79 -3.84 -27.32
CA LEU A 22 -12.47 -5.21 -26.86
C LEU A 22 -13.57 -6.22 -27.18
N THR A 23 -14.83 -5.79 -27.19
CA THR A 23 -15.96 -6.64 -27.58
C THR A 23 -15.78 -7.14 -29.01
N ILE A 24 -15.36 -6.26 -29.92
CA ILE A 24 -15.04 -6.59 -31.31
C ILE A 24 -13.68 -7.30 -31.43
N ARG A 25 -12.64 -6.76 -30.77
CA ARG A 25 -11.25 -7.24 -30.86
C ARG A 25 -10.69 -7.65 -29.50
N ARG A 26 -11.08 -8.85 -29.05
CA ARG A 26 -10.78 -9.41 -27.72
C ARG A 26 -9.30 -9.48 -27.31
N TYR A 27 -8.38 -9.52 -28.28
CA TYR A 27 -6.95 -9.74 -28.03
C TYR A 27 -6.09 -8.48 -28.13
N VAL A 28 -6.69 -7.30 -28.29
CA VAL A 28 -5.95 -6.03 -28.38
C VAL A 28 -5.42 -5.66 -26.99
N TRP A 29 -4.15 -5.95 -26.76
CA TRP A 29 -3.49 -5.71 -25.47
C TRP A 29 -3.42 -4.21 -25.13
N GLN A 30 -3.34 -3.33 -26.13
CA GLN A 30 -3.30 -1.88 -25.93
C GLN A 30 -4.56 -1.42 -25.17
N TYR A 31 -5.74 -1.90 -25.56
CA TYR A 31 -6.99 -1.55 -24.90
C TYR A 31 -7.03 -2.10 -23.48
N LYS A 32 -6.59 -3.34 -23.29
CA LYS A 32 -6.50 -3.97 -21.96
C LYS A 32 -5.59 -3.16 -21.01
N ILE A 33 -4.38 -2.78 -21.44
CA ILE A 33 -3.47 -1.98 -20.61
C ILE A 33 -4.08 -0.62 -20.29
N LEU A 34 -4.69 0.07 -21.26
CA LEU A 34 -5.36 1.35 -21.01
C LEU A 34 -6.49 1.19 -19.96
N LEU A 35 -7.30 0.13 -20.08
CA LEU A 35 -8.37 -0.19 -19.15
C LEU A 35 -7.85 -0.53 -17.75
N VAL A 36 -6.74 -1.28 -17.63
CA VAL A 36 -6.10 -1.54 -16.32
C VAL A 36 -5.83 -0.22 -15.59
N HIS A 37 -5.24 0.76 -16.27
CA HIS A 37 -4.92 2.05 -15.66
C HIS A 37 -6.16 2.91 -15.37
N LEU A 38 -7.14 2.94 -16.29
CA LEU A 38 -8.38 3.72 -16.10
C LEU A 38 -9.24 3.16 -14.96
N TYR A 39 -9.39 1.83 -14.87
CA TYR A 39 -10.14 1.19 -13.80
C TYR A 39 -9.45 1.33 -12.45
N THR A 40 -8.12 1.21 -12.42
CA THR A 40 -7.36 1.46 -11.20
C THR A 40 -7.55 2.89 -10.71
N TYR A 41 -7.48 3.86 -11.63
CA TYR A 41 -7.72 5.26 -11.29
C TYR A 41 -9.16 5.51 -10.81
N TRP A 42 -10.16 4.77 -11.31
CA TRP A 42 -11.55 4.85 -10.82
C TRP A 42 -11.82 3.99 -9.57
N ASN A 43 -10.80 3.55 -8.83
CA ASN A 43 -10.98 2.71 -7.64
C ASN A 43 -11.77 1.40 -7.91
N SER A 44 -11.81 0.93 -9.16
CA SER A 44 -12.42 -0.35 -9.55
C SER A 44 -11.32 -1.39 -9.79
N LEU A 45 -10.45 -1.54 -8.79
CA LEU A 45 -9.24 -2.38 -8.88
C LEU A 45 -9.51 -3.86 -9.18
N PRO A 46 -10.57 -4.52 -8.66
CA PRO A 46 -10.88 -5.90 -9.05
C PRO A 46 -11.06 -6.06 -10.56
N LEU A 47 -11.79 -5.13 -11.19
CA LEU A 47 -12.01 -5.11 -12.64
C LEU A 47 -10.71 -4.81 -13.40
N ALA A 48 -9.87 -3.92 -12.88
CA ALA A 48 -8.54 -3.68 -13.44
C ALA A 48 -7.68 -4.97 -13.41
N TYR A 49 -7.71 -5.70 -12.30
CA TYR A 49 -6.98 -6.95 -12.17
C TYR A 49 -7.52 -8.06 -13.09
N GLU A 50 -8.83 -8.14 -13.31
CA GLU A 50 -9.40 -9.03 -14.34
C GLU A 50 -8.89 -8.70 -15.74
N ARG A 51 -8.83 -7.42 -16.09
CA ARG A 51 -8.27 -6.98 -17.38
C ARG A 51 -6.78 -7.31 -17.48
N TYR A 52 -6.02 -7.16 -16.39
CA TYR A 52 -4.62 -7.59 -16.32
C TYR A 52 -4.47 -9.11 -16.50
N LYS A 53 -5.27 -9.93 -15.80
CA LYS A 53 -5.28 -11.40 -15.98
C LYS A 53 -5.56 -11.80 -17.43
N SER A 54 -6.43 -11.06 -18.12
CA SER A 54 -6.73 -11.30 -19.54
C SER A 54 -5.57 -11.02 -20.50
N LEU A 55 -4.48 -10.39 -20.05
CA LEU A 55 -3.23 -10.24 -20.81
C LEU A 55 -2.40 -11.53 -20.84
N ASP A 56 -2.72 -12.52 -20.00
CA ASP A 56 -1.98 -13.78 -19.86
C ASP A 56 -0.48 -13.58 -19.60
N VAL A 57 -0.15 -12.70 -18.66
CA VAL A 57 1.23 -12.35 -18.30
C VAL A 57 1.92 -13.57 -17.64
N LYS A 58 2.92 -14.13 -18.31
CA LYS A 58 3.67 -15.32 -17.88
C LYS A 58 5.17 -15.16 -18.11
N ASN A 59 5.96 -15.93 -17.37
CA ASN A 59 7.43 -16.01 -17.52
C ASN A 59 8.06 -14.61 -17.46
N ILE A 60 8.92 -14.28 -18.44
CA ILE A 60 9.60 -12.99 -18.51
C ILE A 60 8.66 -11.78 -18.60
N LEU A 61 7.40 -11.97 -19.01
CA LEU A 61 6.42 -10.87 -18.98
C LEU A 61 6.07 -10.46 -17.54
N LEU A 62 6.21 -11.37 -16.56
CA LEU A 62 6.03 -11.02 -15.16
C LEU A 62 7.08 -9.98 -14.74
N GLU A 63 8.31 -10.05 -15.27
CA GLU A 63 9.34 -9.04 -15.03
C GLU A 63 9.00 -7.70 -15.68
N THR A 64 8.53 -7.71 -16.93
CA THR A 64 8.46 -6.48 -17.73
C THR A 64 7.10 -5.77 -17.66
N VAL A 65 6.01 -6.48 -17.35
CA VAL A 65 4.61 -5.99 -17.47
C VAL A 65 3.91 -5.81 -16.11
N SER A 66 4.36 -6.48 -15.05
CA SER A 66 3.68 -6.44 -13.74
C SER A 66 3.60 -5.05 -13.11
N HIS A 67 4.51 -4.16 -13.48
CA HIS A 67 4.50 -2.75 -13.07
C HIS A 67 3.19 -2.00 -13.40
N HIS A 68 2.35 -2.52 -14.30
CA HIS A 68 1.04 -1.92 -14.59
C HIS A 68 0.00 -2.10 -13.48
N ILE A 69 0.11 -3.14 -12.66
CA ILE A 69 -0.90 -3.49 -11.65
C ILE A 69 -0.31 -3.60 -10.25
N LEU A 70 0.91 -4.12 -10.12
CA LEU A 70 1.54 -4.45 -8.84
C LEU A 70 1.58 -3.26 -7.86
N PRO A 71 2.00 -2.03 -8.26
CA PRO A 71 2.04 -0.91 -7.32
C PRO A 71 0.70 -0.61 -6.66
N GLN A 72 -0.39 -0.79 -7.40
CA GLN A 72 -1.74 -0.48 -6.93
C GLN A 72 -2.32 -1.63 -6.11
N MET A 73 -1.94 -2.87 -6.41
CA MET A 73 -2.26 -4.02 -5.56
C MET A 73 -1.60 -3.91 -4.18
N LEU A 74 -0.35 -3.43 -4.10
CA LEU A 74 0.41 -3.29 -2.84
C LEU A 74 -0.25 -2.36 -1.81
N VAL A 75 -0.99 -1.36 -2.29
CA VAL A 75 -1.70 -0.36 -1.47
C VAL A 75 -3.20 -0.68 -1.33
N SER A 76 -3.64 -1.84 -1.81
CA SER A 76 -5.04 -2.26 -1.83
C SER A 76 -5.39 -3.24 -0.70
N PRO A 77 -6.69 -3.43 -0.39
CA PRO A 77 -7.16 -4.47 0.51
C PRO A 77 -7.25 -5.85 -0.16
N LEU A 78 -6.93 -5.99 -1.46
CA LEU A 78 -7.07 -7.24 -2.23
C LEU A 78 -5.89 -8.20 -1.96
N TRP A 79 -5.74 -8.61 -0.70
CA TRP A 79 -4.57 -9.35 -0.24
C TRP A 79 -4.43 -10.75 -0.84
N ALA A 80 -5.53 -11.43 -1.15
CA ALA A 80 -5.49 -12.75 -1.77
C ALA A 80 -4.89 -12.67 -3.18
N ASP A 81 -5.43 -11.81 -4.03
CA ASP A 81 -4.94 -11.57 -5.39
C ASP A 81 -3.50 -11.04 -5.40
N LEU A 82 -3.15 -10.15 -4.46
CA LEU A 82 -1.78 -9.66 -4.31
C LEU A 82 -0.81 -10.79 -3.94
N ASN A 83 -1.20 -11.66 -3.01
CA ASN A 83 -0.38 -12.78 -2.60
C ASN A 83 -0.12 -13.73 -3.77
N ASP A 84 -1.14 -14.02 -4.59
CA ASP A 84 -0.99 -14.86 -5.78
C ASP A 84 -0.03 -14.20 -6.80
N LEU A 85 -0.19 -12.90 -7.05
CA LEU A 85 0.70 -12.16 -7.96
C LEU A 85 2.17 -12.18 -7.51
N LEU A 86 2.41 -11.95 -6.21
CA LEU A 86 3.76 -11.98 -5.64
C LEU A 86 4.35 -13.39 -5.66
N LYS A 87 3.54 -14.41 -5.33
CA LYS A 87 3.96 -15.81 -5.31
C LYS A 87 4.31 -16.32 -6.70
N ASP A 88 3.49 -16.02 -7.71
CA ASP A 88 3.73 -16.43 -9.10
C ASP A 88 5.01 -15.79 -9.64
N TYR A 89 5.24 -14.51 -9.33
CA TYR A 89 6.45 -13.81 -9.74
C TYR A 89 7.71 -14.33 -9.05
N LEU A 90 7.68 -14.53 -7.72
CA LEU A 90 8.81 -15.09 -6.99
C LEU A 90 9.12 -16.52 -7.44
N LYS A 91 8.09 -17.33 -7.68
CA LYS A 91 8.24 -18.68 -8.24
C LYS A 91 8.91 -18.65 -9.61
N PHE A 92 8.48 -17.76 -10.51
CA PHE A 92 9.13 -17.58 -11.81
C PHE A 92 10.62 -17.27 -11.65
N MET A 93 10.98 -16.38 -10.73
CA MET A 93 12.38 -16.02 -10.48
C MET A 93 13.19 -17.20 -9.94
N ASP A 94 12.66 -17.93 -8.96
CA ASP A 94 13.32 -19.11 -8.39
C ASP A 94 13.52 -20.21 -9.43
N ASP A 95 12.49 -20.49 -10.23
CA ASP A 95 12.55 -21.46 -11.33
C ASP A 95 13.58 -21.01 -12.39
N HIS A 96 13.59 -19.73 -12.76
CA HIS A 96 14.58 -19.17 -13.70
C HIS A 96 16.01 -19.26 -13.16
N PHE A 97 16.26 -18.95 -11.88
CA PHE A 97 17.61 -19.02 -11.32
C PHE A 97 18.14 -20.46 -11.22
N ARG A 98 17.24 -21.43 -11.01
CA ARG A 98 17.57 -22.86 -11.07
C ARG A 98 17.92 -23.29 -12.50
N GLU A 99 17.04 -23.00 -13.45
CA GLU A 99 17.19 -23.41 -14.85
C GLU A 99 18.35 -22.70 -15.58
N SER A 100 18.63 -21.43 -15.24
CA SER A 100 19.72 -20.67 -15.88
C SER A 100 21.10 -21.28 -15.61
N ALA A 101 21.31 -21.96 -14.47
CA ALA A 101 22.55 -22.68 -14.19
C ALA A 101 22.74 -23.85 -15.17
N ASP A 102 21.69 -24.65 -15.40
CA ASP A 102 21.71 -25.79 -16.31
C ASP A 102 21.89 -25.35 -17.77
N LEU A 103 21.19 -24.29 -18.19
CA LEU A 103 21.32 -23.71 -19.52
C LEU A 103 22.74 -23.19 -19.78
N THR A 104 23.36 -22.57 -18.77
CA THR A 104 24.75 -22.10 -18.85
C THR A 104 25.72 -23.27 -19.01
N PHE A 105 25.55 -24.34 -18.24
CA PHE A 105 26.37 -25.54 -18.35
C PHE A 105 26.21 -26.22 -19.72
N LEU A 106 24.97 -26.32 -20.22
CA LEU A 106 24.66 -26.90 -21.52
C LEU A 106 25.32 -26.11 -22.66
N ALA A 107 25.19 -24.77 -22.66
CA ALA A 107 25.83 -23.90 -23.65
C ALA A 107 27.35 -24.05 -23.65
N TYR A 108 27.96 -24.16 -22.48
CA TYR A 108 29.40 -24.40 -22.34
C TYR A 108 29.81 -25.75 -22.95
N ARG A 109 29.08 -26.82 -22.65
CA ARG A 109 29.33 -28.17 -23.21
C ARG A 109 29.24 -28.20 -24.73
N HIS A 110 28.32 -27.44 -25.31
CA HIS A 110 28.17 -27.29 -26.77
C HIS A 110 29.14 -26.27 -27.39
N ARG A 111 30.10 -25.73 -26.61
CA ARG A 111 31.10 -24.74 -27.04
C ARG A 111 30.48 -23.45 -27.58
N ASN A 112 29.26 -23.12 -27.15
CA ASN A 112 28.57 -21.89 -27.52
C ASN A 112 28.86 -20.78 -26.49
N TYR A 113 30.12 -20.33 -26.45
CA TYR A 113 30.61 -19.45 -25.39
C TYR A 113 29.95 -18.06 -25.39
N SER A 114 29.49 -17.56 -26.54
CA SER A 114 28.72 -16.31 -26.58
C SER A 114 27.41 -16.43 -25.79
N LYS A 115 26.70 -17.55 -25.90
CA LYS A 115 25.47 -17.81 -25.12
C LYS A 115 25.73 -18.01 -23.63
N VAL A 116 26.88 -18.56 -23.24
CA VAL A 116 27.29 -18.63 -21.83
C VAL A 116 27.36 -17.22 -21.24
N ILE A 117 28.00 -16.27 -21.95
CA ILE A 117 28.10 -14.88 -21.50
C ILE A 117 26.70 -14.23 -21.41
N GLU A 118 25.87 -14.40 -22.44
CA GLU A 118 24.49 -13.87 -22.43
C GLU A 118 23.66 -14.41 -21.26
N PHE A 119 23.75 -15.71 -20.94
CA PHE A 119 23.01 -16.31 -19.84
C PHE A 119 23.47 -15.80 -18.47
N VAL A 120 24.78 -15.64 -18.27
CA VAL A 120 25.32 -15.07 -17.03
C VAL A 120 24.87 -13.62 -16.88
N GLN A 121 25.01 -12.80 -17.92
CA GLN A 121 24.58 -11.39 -17.88
C GLN A 121 23.06 -11.26 -17.66
N PHE A 122 22.26 -12.10 -18.30
CA PHE A 122 20.81 -12.10 -18.11
C PHE A 122 20.41 -12.50 -16.68
N LYS A 123 21.07 -13.52 -16.13
CA LYS A 123 20.88 -13.94 -14.75
C LYS A 123 21.24 -12.82 -13.77
N GLU A 124 22.41 -12.22 -13.91
CA GLU A 124 22.87 -11.10 -13.07
C GLU A 124 21.90 -9.91 -13.15
N ARG A 125 21.42 -9.60 -14.37
CA ARG A 125 20.42 -8.55 -14.58
C ARG A 125 19.15 -8.82 -13.77
N LEU A 126 18.59 -10.02 -13.83
CA LEU A 126 17.38 -10.36 -13.07
C LEU A 126 17.61 -10.46 -11.56
N GLN A 127 18.78 -10.92 -11.11
CA GLN A 127 19.13 -10.97 -9.68
C GLN A 127 19.17 -9.58 -9.04
N CYS A 128 19.55 -8.56 -9.80
CA CYS A 128 19.57 -7.17 -9.37
C CYS A 128 18.30 -6.39 -9.76
N SER A 129 17.24 -7.05 -10.20
CA SER A 129 15.99 -6.39 -10.62
C SER A 129 15.31 -5.66 -9.45
N GLY A 130 15.00 -4.37 -9.63
CA GLY A 130 14.24 -3.59 -8.66
C GLY A 130 12.87 -4.21 -8.34
N GLN A 131 12.20 -4.76 -9.35
CA GLN A 131 10.90 -5.42 -9.16
C GLN A 131 11.05 -6.73 -8.37
N TYR A 132 12.12 -7.50 -8.62
CA TYR A 132 12.42 -8.73 -7.86
C TYR A 132 12.65 -8.43 -6.39
N ILE A 133 13.52 -7.46 -6.12
CA ILE A 133 13.83 -7.00 -4.78
C ILE A 133 12.57 -6.48 -4.07
N MET A 134 11.75 -5.68 -4.75
CA MET A 134 10.48 -5.20 -4.20
C MET A 134 9.55 -6.35 -3.82
N ALA A 135 9.37 -7.35 -4.69
CA ALA A 135 8.51 -8.50 -4.39
C ALA A 135 9.01 -9.33 -3.21
N LYS A 136 10.33 -9.50 -3.06
CA LYS A 136 10.94 -10.17 -1.90
C LYS A 136 10.68 -9.43 -0.58
N ILE A 137 10.58 -8.11 -0.62
CA ILE A 137 10.32 -7.27 0.56
C ILE A 137 8.82 -7.24 0.87
N GLU A 138 7.99 -7.02 -0.15
CA GLU A 138 6.55 -6.85 0.02
C GLU A 138 5.81 -8.15 0.34
N SER A 139 6.32 -9.31 -0.07
CA SER A 139 5.69 -10.60 0.26
C SER A 139 5.66 -10.85 1.78
N PRO A 140 6.76 -10.69 2.53
CA PRO A 140 6.72 -10.77 3.98
C PRO A 140 5.99 -9.60 4.66
N ILE A 141 6.06 -8.38 4.12
CA ILE A 141 5.26 -7.25 4.64
C ILE A 141 3.76 -7.55 4.52
N LEU A 142 3.31 -8.17 3.43
CA LEU A 142 1.92 -8.60 3.27
C LEU A 142 1.52 -9.62 4.33
N GLN A 143 2.40 -10.57 4.65
CA GLN A 143 2.15 -11.52 5.74
C GLN A 143 2.02 -10.80 7.10
N LEU A 144 2.86 -9.81 7.39
CA LEU A 144 2.75 -9.00 8.61
C LEU A 144 1.42 -8.20 8.63
N LYS A 145 1.02 -7.61 7.49
CA LYS A 145 -0.29 -6.92 7.36
C LYS A 145 -1.46 -7.86 7.68
N GLN A 146 -1.45 -9.06 7.10
CA GLN A 146 -2.49 -10.09 7.27
C GLN A 146 -2.61 -10.57 8.72
N ASN A 147 -1.49 -10.73 9.41
CA ASN A 147 -1.42 -11.35 10.75
C ASN A 147 -1.27 -10.35 11.90
N SER A 148 -1.26 -9.03 11.61
CA SER A 148 -1.18 -7.95 12.59
C SER A 148 -2.25 -7.96 13.71
N ASN A 149 -3.30 -8.78 13.58
CA ASN A 149 -4.33 -8.97 14.60
C ASN A 149 -3.99 -10.08 15.61
N ASN A 150 -2.95 -10.87 15.36
CA ASN A 150 -2.47 -11.98 16.17
C ASN A 150 -0.95 -11.89 16.38
N ILE A 151 -0.57 -11.40 17.55
CA ILE A 151 0.84 -11.19 17.89
C ILE A 151 1.68 -12.47 17.91
N THR A 152 1.09 -13.64 18.14
CA THR A 152 1.85 -14.91 18.14
C THR A 152 2.23 -15.36 16.74
N GLU A 153 1.32 -15.18 15.77
CA GLU A 153 1.60 -15.43 14.36
C GLU A 153 2.61 -14.41 13.83
N GLU A 154 2.47 -13.14 14.22
CA GLU A 154 3.40 -12.07 13.87
C GLU A 154 4.84 -12.37 14.35
N GLU A 155 5.00 -12.77 15.62
CA GLU A 155 6.29 -13.19 16.18
C GLU A 155 6.90 -14.35 15.38
N SER A 156 6.09 -15.37 15.05
CA SER A 156 6.56 -16.51 14.24
C SER A 156 7.02 -16.09 12.84
N ILE A 157 6.29 -15.19 12.18
CA ILE A 157 6.69 -14.64 10.88
C ILE A 157 8.01 -13.88 11.02
N LEU A 158 8.13 -12.99 12.02
CA LEU A 158 9.35 -12.23 12.26
C LEU A 158 10.54 -13.14 12.57
N GLU A 159 10.38 -14.20 13.37
CA GLU A 159 11.42 -15.20 13.65
C GLU A 159 11.89 -15.90 12.38
N ASN A 160 10.97 -16.33 11.51
CA ASN A 160 11.28 -16.91 10.21
C ASN A 160 12.08 -15.94 9.30
N LEU A 161 11.86 -14.63 9.48
CA LEU A 161 12.59 -13.55 8.79
C LEU A 161 13.85 -13.10 9.54
N ARG A 162 14.35 -13.89 10.50
CA ARG A 162 15.49 -13.54 11.37
C ARG A 162 15.29 -12.19 12.07
N CYS A 163 14.09 -11.95 12.54
CA CYS A 163 13.65 -10.71 13.18
C CYS A 163 13.92 -9.46 12.33
N GLY A 164 13.81 -9.59 11.00
CA GLY A 164 14.02 -8.51 10.03
C GLY A 164 15.48 -8.19 9.70
N THR A 165 16.47 -8.87 10.31
CA THR A 165 17.90 -8.61 10.06
C THR A 165 18.31 -8.93 8.62
N HIS A 166 17.70 -9.95 8.00
CA HIS A 166 17.95 -10.30 6.60
C HIS A 166 17.63 -9.14 5.64
N PHE A 167 16.58 -8.36 5.94
CA PHE A 167 16.25 -7.20 5.13
C PHE A 167 17.20 -6.02 5.33
N MET A 168 17.88 -5.94 6.49
CA MET A 168 18.93 -4.93 6.69
C MET A 168 20.15 -5.24 5.84
N GLU A 169 20.55 -6.51 5.80
CA GLU A 169 21.61 -7.00 4.92
C GLU A 169 21.27 -6.72 3.45
N LEU A 170 20.03 -7.05 3.05
CA LEU A 170 19.52 -6.78 1.72
C LEU A 170 19.55 -5.28 1.39
N SER A 171 19.10 -4.42 2.32
CA SER A 171 19.13 -2.96 2.19
C SER A 171 20.55 -2.43 1.95
N ASN A 172 21.53 -2.99 2.67
CA ASN A 172 22.93 -2.61 2.51
C ASN A 172 23.50 -3.13 1.18
N GLU A 173 23.13 -4.34 0.76
CA GLU A 173 23.50 -4.91 -0.53
C GLU A 173 22.95 -4.07 -1.69
N ILE A 174 21.68 -3.66 -1.63
CA ILE A 174 21.03 -2.79 -2.61
C ILE A 174 21.77 -1.45 -2.75
N ARG A 175 22.27 -0.88 -1.65
CA ARG A 175 23.07 0.35 -1.72
C ARG A 175 24.42 0.14 -2.40
N SER A 176 24.99 -1.06 -2.27
CA SER A 176 26.30 -1.40 -2.82
C SER A 176 26.27 -1.81 -4.30
N LYS A 177 25.11 -2.27 -4.81
CA LYS A 177 24.93 -2.75 -6.19
C LYS A 177 24.05 -1.81 -6.99
N SER A 178 24.31 -1.69 -8.30
CA SER A 178 23.36 -1.04 -9.20
C SER A 178 22.16 -1.95 -9.41
N LEU A 179 20.97 -1.49 -9.01
CA LEU A 179 19.72 -2.16 -9.41
C LEU A 179 19.55 -2.08 -10.93
N THR A 180 18.84 -3.06 -11.48
CA THR A 180 18.37 -3.05 -12.86
C THR A 180 16.89 -2.78 -12.90
N PHE A 181 16.46 -2.06 -13.93
CA PHE A 181 15.06 -1.71 -14.17
C PHE A 181 14.67 -2.29 -15.52
N ASN A 182 13.71 -3.20 -15.49
CA ASN A 182 13.37 -4.09 -16.60
C ASN A 182 11.92 -3.90 -17.06
N GLU A 183 11.18 -3.03 -16.37
CA GLU A 183 9.82 -2.65 -16.69
C GLU A 183 9.74 -2.06 -18.11
N ASP A 184 8.81 -2.55 -18.92
CA ASP A 184 8.57 -1.98 -20.25
C ASP A 184 7.70 -0.72 -20.15
N LEU A 185 8.34 0.37 -19.75
CA LEU A 185 7.71 1.68 -19.62
C LEU A 185 7.22 2.24 -20.96
N LYS A 186 7.59 1.64 -22.11
CA LYS A 186 7.04 2.05 -23.42
C LYS A 186 5.58 1.64 -23.57
N LEU A 187 5.16 0.57 -22.90
CA LEU A 187 3.77 0.10 -22.88
C LEU A 187 2.90 0.91 -21.92
N ARG A 188 3.50 1.55 -20.92
CA ARG A 188 2.78 2.39 -19.97
C ARG A 188 2.25 3.64 -20.66
N PRO A 189 0.94 3.94 -20.54
CA PRO A 189 0.42 5.20 -21.06
C PRO A 189 1.07 6.36 -20.31
N TRP A 190 1.67 7.30 -21.06
CA TRP A 190 2.45 8.42 -20.52
C TRP A 190 1.65 9.33 -19.58
N TRP A 191 0.33 9.29 -19.70
CA TRP A 191 -0.64 10.09 -18.95
C TRP A 191 -1.11 9.40 -17.67
N THR A 192 -0.76 8.13 -17.46
CA THR A 192 -1.10 7.45 -16.20
C THR A 192 -0.42 8.18 -15.06
N PRO A 193 -1.14 8.50 -13.97
CA PRO A 193 -0.48 9.04 -12.79
C PRO A 193 0.65 8.08 -12.41
N THR A 194 1.90 8.57 -12.41
CA THR A 194 2.87 8.02 -11.48
C THR A 194 2.48 8.52 -10.09
N SER A 195 2.94 7.86 -9.03
CA SER A 195 2.73 8.32 -7.65
C SER A 195 3.15 9.79 -7.47
N ASP A 196 4.08 10.27 -8.30
CA ASP A 196 4.83 11.50 -8.03
C ASP A 196 4.41 12.68 -8.91
N LYS A 197 3.82 12.46 -10.10
CA LYS A 197 3.48 13.57 -11.02
C LYS A 197 2.39 13.23 -12.03
N ASN A 198 1.38 14.10 -12.12
CA ASN A 198 0.38 14.08 -13.19
C ASN A 198 0.71 15.12 -14.26
N TYR A 199 1.29 14.67 -15.38
CA TYR A 199 1.73 15.54 -16.47
C TYR A 199 0.58 16.17 -17.28
N LEU A 200 -0.66 15.70 -17.11
CA LEU A 200 -1.82 16.26 -17.79
C LEU A 200 -2.36 17.53 -17.14
N LEU A 201 -1.94 17.79 -15.89
CA LEU A 201 -2.24 19.03 -15.16
C LEU A 201 -1.29 20.17 -15.54
N GLY A 202 -0.20 19.89 -16.26
CA GLY A 202 0.68 20.89 -16.84
C GLY A 202 0.07 21.62 -18.05
N PRO A 203 0.73 22.69 -18.54
CA PRO A 203 0.33 23.36 -19.79
C PRO A 203 0.24 22.36 -20.94
N PHE A 204 -0.71 22.56 -21.86
CA PHE A 204 -0.83 21.71 -23.04
C PHE A 204 0.34 21.99 -24.00
N GLU A 205 1.30 21.09 -24.10
CA GLU A 205 2.46 21.25 -25.00
C GLU A 205 2.28 20.52 -26.35
N GLY A 206 1.06 20.07 -26.66
CA GLY A 206 0.71 19.39 -27.91
C GLY A 206 0.57 17.87 -27.80
N VAL A 207 0.04 17.24 -28.84
CA VAL A 207 -0.29 15.79 -28.88
C VAL A 207 0.97 14.91 -28.91
N SER A 208 2.11 15.46 -29.36
CA SER A 208 3.40 14.79 -29.47
C SER A 208 4.31 14.97 -28.25
N TYR A 209 3.94 15.81 -27.28
CA TYR A 209 4.74 16.03 -26.09
C TYR A 209 4.72 14.79 -25.18
N CYS A 210 5.89 14.20 -24.95
CA CYS A 210 6.04 13.03 -24.10
C CYS A 210 7.31 13.18 -23.23
N PRO A 211 7.18 13.46 -21.91
CA PRO A 211 8.32 13.82 -21.05
C PRO A 211 9.28 12.66 -20.69
N ARG A 212 9.35 11.58 -21.50
CA ARG A 212 9.87 10.25 -21.14
C ARG A 212 11.31 10.20 -20.59
N GLU A 213 12.24 11.02 -21.08
CA GLU A 213 13.66 10.89 -20.71
C GLU A 213 13.96 11.29 -19.26
N ASN A 214 13.30 12.34 -18.74
CA ASN A 214 13.45 12.74 -17.34
C ASN A 214 12.67 11.83 -16.37
N MET A 215 11.69 11.07 -16.87
CA MET A 215 10.86 10.19 -16.06
C MET A 215 11.59 8.94 -15.58
N MET A 216 12.45 8.35 -16.40
CA MET A 216 13.10 7.07 -16.07
C MET A 216 14.03 7.25 -14.86
N LYS A 217 14.97 8.19 -14.91
CA LYS A 217 15.92 8.43 -13.81
C LYS A 217 15.25 8.79 -12.48
N GLN A 218 14.19 9.59 -12.54
CA GLN A 218 13.42 9.95 -11.34
C GLN A 218 12.68 8.73 -10.78
N THR A 219 12.05 7.93 -11.64
CA THR A 219 11.36 6.69 -11.25
C THR A 219 12.33 5.70 -10.62
N GLU A 220 13.50 5.50 -11.21
CA GLU A 220 14.54 4.62 -10.69
C GLU A 220 15.01 5.04 -9.29
N SER A 221 15.25 6.34 -9.08
CA SER A 221 15.62 6.88 -7.77
C SER A 221 14.49 6.69 -6.73
N ASN A 222 13.24 6.90 -7.13
CA ASN A 222 12.08 6.74 -6.25
C ASN A 222 11.85 5.27 -5.89
N VAL A 223 12.03 4.34 -6.83
CA VAL A 223 11.96 2.90 -6.56
C VAL A 223 13.06 2.49 -5.60
N LEU A 224 14.30 2.98 -5.78
CA LEU A 224 15.41 2.69 -4.86
C LEU A 224 15.10 3.18 -3.45
N LYS A 225 14.67 4.45 -3.30
CA LYS A 225 14.24 5.03 -2.01
C LYS A 225 13.13 4.19 -1.37
N THR A 226 12.14 3.78 -2.16
CA THR A 226 11.00 2.99 -1.67
C THR A 226 11.45 1.61 -1.22
N VAL A 227 12.22 0.89 -2.02
CA VAL A 227 12.77 -0.42 -1.70
C VAL A 227 13.58 -0.36 -0.41
N GLU A 228 14.48 0.62 -0.29
CA GLU A 228 15.31 0.80 0.91
C GLU A 228 14.44 1.08 2.13
N LYS A 229 13.48 2.00 2.03
CA LYS A 229 12.53 2.34 3.10
C LYS A 229 11.69 1.13 3.54
N ARG A 230 11.09 0.41 2.59
CA ARG A 230 10.22 -0.75 2.85
C ARG A 230 11.00 -1.90 3.48
N SER A 231 12.27 -2.09 3.10
CA SER A 231 13.14 -3.09 3.73
C SER A 231 13.37 -2.85 5.23
N LEU A 232 13.20 -1.62 5.73
CA LEU A 232 13.36 -1.30 7.15
C LEU A 232 12.19 -1.80 8.02
N LEU A 233 11.00 -1.91 7.44
CA LEU A 233 9.76 -2.12 8.20
C LEU A 233 9.77 -3.39 9.07
N PRO A 234 10.12 -4.59 8.56
CA PRO A 234 10.09 -5.80 9.41
C PRO A 234 11.00 -5.68 10.64
N ARG A 235 12.18 -5.06 10.49
CA ARG A 235 13.12 -4.86 11.60
C ARG A 235 12.61 -3.81 12.59
N MET A 236 12.04 -2.71 12.09
CA MET A 236 11.47 -1.66 12.94
C MET A 236 10.25 -2.16 13.74
N ILE A 237 9.37 -2.95 13.13
CA ILE A 237 8.22 -3.59 13.80
C ILE A 237 8.72 -4.47 14.94
N TYR A 238 9.67 -5.37 14.67
CA TYR A 238 10.25 -6.26 15.69
C TYR A 238 10.88 -5.47 16.85
N LEU A 239 11.74 -4.50 16.55
CA LEU A 239 12.42 -3.69 17.57
C LEU A 239 11.42 -2.87 18.39
N SER A 240 10.37 -2.33 17.75
CA SER A 240 9.32 -1.59 18.44
C SER A 240 8.49 -2.46 19.37
N MET A 241 8.09 -3.66 18.93
CA MET A 241 7.41 -4.64 19.79
C MET A 241 8.27 -5.02 20.99
N TYR A 242 9.57 -5.24 20.78
CA TYR A 242 10.54 -5.56 21.83
C TYR A 242 10.75 -4.40 22.81
N SER A 243 10.99 -3.17 22.31
CA SER A 243 11.18 -1.96 23.13
C SER A 243 9.96 -1.70 24.02
N ALA A 244 8.76 -1.84 23.46
CA ALA A 244 7.52 -1.68 24.20
C ALA A 244 7.33 -2.77 25.26
N SER A 245 7.61 -4.04 24.93
CA SER A 245 7.52 -5.16 25.87
C SER A 245 8.50 -5.04 27.04
N THR A 246 9.74 -4.59 26.78
CA THR A 246 10.80 -4.45 27.78
C THR A 246 10.62 -3.24 28.68
N SER A 247 10.13 -2.12 28.16
CA SER A 247 9.76 -0.94 28.97
C SER A 247 8.77 -1.32 30.09
N VAL A 248 7.76 -2.13 29.75
CA VAL A 248 6.79 -2.65 30.74
C VAL A 248 7.46 -3.56 31.77
N LYS A 249 8.29 -4.52 31.34
CA LYS A 249 8.99 -5.43 32.26
C LYS A 249 9.97 -4.71 33.19
N GLY A 250 10.68 -3.70 32.68
CA GLY A 250 11.58 -2.85 33.45
C GLY A 250 10.86 -2.06 34.56
N SER A 251 9.58 -1.72 34.35
CA SER A 251 8.73 -1.11 35.39
C SER A 251 8.27 -2.10 36.48
N ILE A 252 8.22 -3.40 36.16
CA ILE A 252 7.73 -4.48 37.05
C ILE A 252 8.86 -5.08 37.90
N GLU A 253 10.08 -5.19 37.36
CA GLU A 253 11.23 -5.76 38.05
C GLU A 253 12.07 -4.64 38.71
N ALA A 254 11.93 -4.46 40.04
CA ALA A 254 12.70 -3.49 40.85
C ALA A 254 14.23 -3.69 40.81
N ASN A 255 14.72 -4.76 40.19
CA ASN A 255 16.12 -4.95 39.83
C ASN A 255 16.18 -4.93 38.30
N GLY A 256 16.51 -3.77 37.73
CA GLY A 256 16.44 -3.50 36.29
C GLY A 256 16.89 -4.68 35.43
N SER A 257 15.92 -5.34 34.80
CA SER A 257 16.17 -6.13 33.60
C SER A 257 16.68 -5.13 32.57
N VAL A 258 17.99 -5.13 32.33
CA VAL A 258 18.67 -4.22 31.42
C VAL A 258 18.05 -4.43 30.04
N VAL A 259 17.27 -3.45 29.56
CA VAL A 259 16.94 -3.32 28.14
C VAL A 259 18.26 -3.51 27.40
N ASP A 260 18.39 -4.47 26.48
CA ASP A 260 19.63 -4.58 25.71
C ASP A 260 19.86 -3.23 25.03
N PRO A 261 20.85 -2.43 25.47
CA PRO A 261 21.02 -1.07 24.97
C PRO A 261 21.31 -1.08 23.47
N LYS A 262 21.74 -2.24 22.93
CA LYS A 262 21.94 -2.45 21.51
C LYS A 262 20.65 -2.35 20.69
N PHE A 263 19.52 -2.85 21.19
CA PHE A 263 18.26 -2.80 20.42
C PHE A 263 17.61 -1.42 20.42
N SER A 264 17.68 -0.70 21.53
CA SER A 264 17.21 0.70 21.57
C SER A 264 18.07 1.61 20.69
N SER A 265 19.40 1.45 20.74
CA SER A 265 20.31 2.20 19.85
C SER A 265 20.16 1.81 18.38
N GLU A 266 19.92 0.53 18.08
CA GLU A 266 19.61 0.09 16.71
C GLU A 266 18.31 0.72 16.20
N LEU A 267 17.23 0.73 17.00
CA LEU A 267 15.98 1.36 16.60
C LEU A 267 16.15 2.86 16.33
N LYS A 268 16.94 3.57 17.15
CA LYS A 268 17.30 4.97 16.91
C LYS A 268 18.01 5.15 15.56
N MET A 269 19.03 4.34 15.27
CA MET A 269 19.75 4.37 14.01
C MET A 269 18.83 4.14 12.80
N LEU A 270 17.85 3.25 12.93
CA LEU A 270 16.85 3.01 11.88
C LEU A 270 15.88 4.20 11.73
N LEU A 271 15.44 4.82 12.82
CA LEU A 271 14.62 6.03 12.80
C LEU A 271 15.35 7.21 12.16
N GLU A 272 16.64 7.40 12.47
CA GLU A 272 17.49 8.41 11.82
C GLU A 272 17.61 8.15 10.31
N ARG A 273 17.74 6.89 9.90
CA ARG A 273 17.72 6.50 8.48
C ARG A 273 16.35 6.75 7.85
N TYR A 274 15.27 6.48 8.58
CA TYR A 274 13.91 6.68 8.11
C TYR A 274 13.60 8.17 7.90
N ALA A 275 14.02 9.04 8.83
CA ALA A 275 13.86 10.49 8.73
C ALA A 275 14.54 11.08 7.47
N LYS A 276 15.67 10.49 7.03
CA LYS A 276 16.31 10.87 5.77
C LYS A 276 15.44 10.61 4.55
N PHE A 277 14.61 9.56 4.54
CA PHE A 277 13.64 9.33 3.45
C PHE A 277 12.48 10.30 3.48
N LEU A 278 12.13 10.81 4.67
CA LEU A 278 11.17 11.90 4.82
C LEU A 278 11.76 13.25 4.38
N GLU A 279 13.06 13.30 4.08
CA GLU A 279 13.82 14.50 3.71
C GLU A 279 13.98 15.50 4.87
N PHE A 280 14.04 15.00 6.11
CA PHE A 280 14.26 15.81 7.31
C PHE A 280 15.48 15.31 8.12
N PRO A 281 16.22 16.22 8.77
CA PRO A 281 17.07 15.87 9.90
C PRO A 281 16.24 15.19 11.00
N PHE A 282 16.84 14.26 11.74
CA PHE A 282 16.12 13.46 12.73
C PHE A 282 15.43 14.32 13.81
N GLN A 283 16.11 15.35 14.32
CA GLN A 283 15.55 16.25 15.32
C GLN A 283 14.37 17.07 14.77
N ASP A 284 14.50 17.60 13.55
CA ASP A 284 13.44 18.38 12.89
C ASP A 284 12.20 17.51 12.62
N ALA A 285 12.40 16.24 12.29
CA ALA A 285 11.32 15.27 12.11
C ALA A 285 10.56 15.02 13.43
N ILE A 286 11.28 14.91 14.54
CA ILE A 286 10.67 14.79 15.89
C ILE A 286 9.86 16.05 16.19
N GLU A 287 10.46 17.24 16.06
CA GLU A 287 9.80 18.51 16.34
C GLU A 287 8.55 18.75 15.49
N LEU A 288 8.54 18.27 14.25
CA LEU A 288 7.37 18.33 13.39
C LEU A 288 6.25 17.42 13.92
N VAL A 289 6.55 16.16 14.24
CA VAL A 289 5.57 15.21 14.80
C VAL A 289 4.98 15.74 16.12
N LEU A 290 5.82 16.31 16.99
CA LEU A 290 5.40 16.93 18.24
C LEU A 290 4.56 18.22 18.01
N GLY A 291 4.96 19.07 17.07
CA GLY A 291 4.24 20.31 16.75
C GLY A 291 2.87 20.06 16.11
N VAL A 292 2.74 19.04 15.27
CA VAL A 292 1.50 18.72 14.54
C VAL A 292 0.46 18.08 15.46
N SER A 293 0.92 17.22 16.37
CA SER A 293 0.05 16.57 17.34
C SER A 293 -0.45 17.48 18.46
N SER A 294 0.36 18.45 18.87
CA SER A 294 -0.03 19.50 19.83
C SER A 294 -0.91 20.59 19.22
N GLY A 295 -1.18 20.54 17.90
CA GLY A 295 -1.95 21.56 17.18
C GLY A 295 -1.21 22.88 16.97
N GLN A 296 0.09 22.94 17.31
CA GLN A 296 0.92 24.14 17.16
C GLN A 296 1.38 24.38 15.73
N LYS A 297 1.51 23.32 14.92
CA LYS A 297 1.91 23.39 13.51
C LYS A 297 0.86 22.71 12.61
N PRO A 298 0.40 23.34 11.52
CA PRO A 298 -0.31 22.62 10.49
C PRO A 298 0.66 21.62 9.82
N PHE A 299 0.15 20.48 9.38
CA PHE A 299 0.98 19.56 8.59
C PHE A 299 0.98 20.00 7.14
N GLU A 300 1.80 21.00 6.85
CA GLU A 300 2.05 21.49 5.50
C GLU A 300 3.44 21.02 5.09
N VAL A 301 3.60 19.72 4.86
CA VAL A 301 4.82 19.20 4.25
C VAL A 301 4.55 18.98 2.76
N PRO A 302 5.08 19.85 1.89
CA PRO A 302 4.94 19.67 0.45
C PRO A 302 5.77 18.45 0.05
N ASN A 303 5.10 17.43 -0.50
CA ASN A 303 5.67 16.20 -1.08
C ASN A 303 5.93 15.01 -0.14
N SER A 304 5.39 14.97 1.09
CA SER A 304 5.60 13.80 1.94
C SER A 304 4.51 12.74 1.84
N ASP A 305 4.92 11.48 1.82
CA ASP A 305 4.04 10.33 1.98
C ASP A 305 3.53 10.30 3.43
N ILE A 306 2.24 10.60 3.62
CA ILE A 306 1.59 10.63 4.93
C ILE A 306 1.74 9.28 5.64
N ILE A 307 1.74 8.18 4.90
CA ILE A 307 1.89 6.84 5.48
C ILE A 307 3.26 6.68 6.14
N ASP A 308 4.30 7.21 5.51
CA ASP A 308 5.65 7.17 6.06
C ASP A 308 5.76 7.99 7.34
N TRP A 309 5.17 9.18 7.38
CA TRP A 309 5.13 9.99 8.59
C TRP A 309 4.39 9.31 9.73
N MET A 310 3.28 8.63 9.43
CA MET A 310 2.53 7.89 10.44
C MET A 310 3.30 6.67 10.95
N ASN A 311 3.96 5.92 10.07
CA ASN A 311 4.86 4.83 10.45
C ASN A 311 6.01 5.35 11.33
N PHE A 312 6.65 6.45 10.93
CA PHE A 312 7.70 7.10 11.71
C PHE A 312 7.21 7.49 13.11
N ALA A 313 6.06 8.14 13.23
CA ALA A 313 5.50 8.54 14.53
C ALA A 313 5.21 7.33 15.44
N VAL A 314 4.69 6.23 14.87
CA VAL A 314 4.41 4.99 15.60
C VAL A 314 5.71 4.35 16.13
N PHE A 315 6.73 4.23 15.29
CA PHE A 315 8.02 3.66 15.70
C PHE A 315 8.82 4.59 16.64
N LEU A 316 8.71 5.90 16.46
CA LEU A 316 9.29 6.91 17.34
C LEU A 316 8.71 6.81 18.75
N ASN A 317 7.39 6.62 18.87
CA ASN A 317 6.74 6.36 20.16
C ASN A 317 7.32 5.11 20.82
N ALA A 318 7.42 3.99 20.09
CA ALA A 318 7.97 2.74 20.65
C ALA A 318 9.42 2.89 21.12
N TRP A 319 10.25 3.62 20.39
CA TRP A 319 11.61 3.94 20.82
C TRP A 319 11.62 4.76 22.12
N ASN A 320 10.81 5.82 22.18
CA ASN A 320 10.75 6.72 23.33
C ASN A 320 10.28 6.03 24.61
N LEU A 321 9.42 5.01 24.51
CA LEU A 321 9.02 4.17 25.67
C LEU A 321 10.22 3.53 26.38
N SER A 322 11.30 3.25 25.65
CA SER A 322 12.50 2.58 26.16
C SER A 322 13.68 3.52 26.43
N SER A 323 13.80 4.62 25.68
CA SER A 323 14.96 5.52 25.76
C SER A 323 14.75 6.70 26.71
N HIS A 324 13.51 7.19 26.85
CA HIS A 324 13.17 8.43 27.58
C HIS A 324 13.98 9.67 27.14
N GLU A 325 14.52 9.67 25.91
CA GLU A 325 15.38 10.75 25.40
C GLU A 325 14.58 11.95 24.87
N ILE A 326 13.28 11.80 24.58
CA ILE A 326 12.46 12.89 24.03
C ILE A 326 11.85 13.69 25.18
N SER A 327 12.31 14.94 25.37
CA SER A 327 11.75 15.90 26.32
C SER A 327 10.56 16.63 25.68
N PHE A 328 9.40 16.66 26.36
CA PHE A 328 8.21 17.36 25.89
C PHE A 328 8.22 18.84 26.35
N PRO A 329 7.66 19.78 25.55
CA PRO A 329 7.67 21.21 25.87
C PRO A 329 6.95 21.57 27.17
N ASP A 330 5.93 20.80 27.55
CA ASP A 330 5.30 20.90 28.86
C ASP A 330 6.04 19.96 29.81
N GLY A 331 6.78 20.52 30.78
CA GLY A 331 7.61 19.82 31.77
C GLY A 331 6.87 18.90 32.75
N LYS A 332 5.88 18.14 32.27
CA LYS A 332 5.34 16.95 32.92
C LYS A 332 6.04 15.74 32.31
N ASP A 333 7.13 15.32 32.94
CA ASP A 333 7.88 14.10 32.68
C ASP A 333 7.00 12.85 32.89
N SER A 334 6.02 12.63 32.01
CA SER A 334 5.19 11.43 32.04
C SER A 334 5.10 10.80 30.65
N PRO A 335 5.28 9.47 30.53
CA PRO A 335 5.04 8.71 29.29
C PRO A 335 3.58 8.80 28.79
N SER A 336 2.68 9.41 29.59
CA SER A 336 1.27 9.63 29.27
C SER A 336 1.01 10.47 28.01
N THR A 337 2.00 11.24 27.56
CA THR A 337 1.85 12.13 26.41
C THR A 337 2.09 11.43 25.07
N THR A 338 2.92 10.39 25.01
CA THR A 338 3.37 9.83 23.71
C THR A 338 2.33 8.93 23.05
N TRP A 339 1.61 8.12 23.84
CA TRP A 339 0.48 7.32 23.34
C TRP A 339 -0.63 8.21 22.77
N ASN A 340 -1.04 9.22 23.55
CA ASN A 340 -2.06 10.18 23.14
C ASN A 340 -1.66 10.96 21.89
N LEU A 341 -0.37 11.26 21.75
CA LEU A 341 0.19 11.92 20.57
C LEU A 341 -0.05 11.10 19.30
N VAL A 342 0.37 9.83 19.30
CA VAL A 342 0.21 8.94 18.14
C VAL A 342 -1.27 8.71 17.84
N ASN A 343 -2.08 8.46 18.87
CA ASN A 343 -3.53 8.30 18.74
C ASN A 343 -4.19 9.53 18.07
N THR A 344 -3.81 10.73 18.51
CA THR A 344 -4.36 11.99 17.98
C THR A 344 -3.94 12.20 16.51
N LEU A 345 -2.69 11.92 16.17
CA LEU A 345 -2.21 12.01 14.79
C LEU A 345 -2.96 11.03 13.88
N LEU A 346 -2.97 9.74 14.23
CA LEU A 346 -3.63 8.71 13.43
C LEU A 346 -5.11 9.01 13.24
N ARG A 347 -5.80 9.41 14.33
CA ARG A 347 -7.20 9.83 14.27
C ARG A 347 -7.38 11.00 13.30
N LYS A 348 -6.62 12.08 13.48
CA LYS A 348 -6.72 13.29 12.64
C LYS A 348 -6.60 12.97 11.15
N TYR A 349 -5.57 12.21 10.75
CA TYR A 349 -5.37 11.89 9.33
C TYR A 349 -6.42 10.93 8.78
N VAL A 350 -6.92 10.00 9.58
CA VAL A 350 -8.05 9.16 9.14
C VAL A 350 -9.28 10.02 8.85
N PHE A 351 -9.60 10.99 9.73
CA PHE A 351 -10.70 11.93 9.49
C PHE A 351 -10.46 12.78 8.24
N ASP A 352 -9.30 13.43 8.13
CA ASP A 352 -8.94 14.26 6.98
C ASP A 352 -9.04 13.46 5.66
N LYS A 353 -8.64 12.18 5.66
CA LYS A 353 -8.67 11.31 4.49
C LYS A 353 -10.07 10.80 4.15
N ILE A 354 -10.94 10.61 5.13
CA ILE A 354 -12.35 10.29 4.88
C ILE A 354 -13.06 11.50 4.25
N GLU A 355 -12.80 12.70 4.76
CA GLU A 355 -13.37 13.93 4.21
C GLU A 355 -12.92 14.18 2.77
N SER A 356 -11.63 13.99 2.48
CA SER A 356 -11.08 14.16 1.13
C SER A 356 -11.47 13.05 0.16
N ALA A 357 -11.65 11.80 0.63
CA ALA A 357 -12.06 10.69 -0.22
C ALA A 357 -13.46 10.87 -0.80
N GLY A 358 -14.37 11.50 -0.05
CA GLY A 358 -15.74 11.80 -0.49
C GLY A 358 -16.51 10.54 -0.97
N PRO A 359 -17.54 10.68 -1.81
CA PRO A 359 -18.20 9.54 -2.44
C PRO A 359 -17.33 8.92 -3.52
N ILE A 360 -16.87 7.68 -3.33
CA ILE A 360 -15.90 6.98 -4.21
C ILE A 360 -16.31 6.99 -5.69
N ILE A 361 -17.59 6.81 -5.95
CA ILE A 361 -18.17 6.82 -7.30
C ILE A 361 -17.85 8.12 -8.05
N SER A 362 -17.83 9.23 -7.31
CA SER A 362 -17.61 10.58 -7.82
C SER A 362 -16.16 11.09 -7.71
N SER A 363 -15.27 10.32 -7.07
CA SER A 363 -13.88 10.71 -6.79
C SER A 363 -12.83 9.72 -7.33
N PRO A 364 -12.71 9.55 -8.67
CA PRO A 364 -11.58 8.82 -9.27
C PRO A 364 -10.23 9.39 -8.82
N GLY A 365 -9.35 8.53 -8.36
CA GLY A 365 -8.04 8.88 -7.80
C GLY A 365 -8.11 9.51 -6.42
N GLY A 366 -9.21 9.31 -5.69
CA GLY A 366 -9.36 9.78 -4.32
C GLY A 366 -8.47 9.03 -3.32
N ASP A 367 -8.55 9.44 -2.05
CA ASP A 367 -7.65 9.01 -0.97
C ASP A 367 -7.95 7.61 -0.39
N LEU A 368 -8.71 6.76 -1.09
CA LEU A 368 -9.04 5.41 -0.63
C LEU A 368 -7.80 4.52 -0.39
N PRO A 369 -6.80 4.44 -1.31
CA PRO A 369 -5.58 3.66 -1.05
C PRO A 369 -4.81 4.13 0.19
N LEU A 370 -4.76 5.45 0.43
CA LEU A 370 -4.14 6.00 1.63
C LEU A 370 -4.90 5.58 2.90
N LEU A 371 -6.23 5.59 2.87
CA LEU A 371 -7.04 5.14 4.00
C LEU A 371 -6.82 3.65 4.30
N VAL A 372 -6.71 2.82 3.25
CA VAL A 372 -6.37 1.40 3.37
C VAL A 372 -4.98 1.24 4.01
N GLN A 373 -3.98 1.96 3.53
CA GLN A 373 -2.63 1.91 4.09
C GLN A 373 -2.59 2.38 5.55
N LEU A 374 -3.28 3.47 5.92
CA LEU A 374 -3.36 3.96 7.30
C LEU A 374 -3.85 2.87 8.27
N VAL A 375 -4.90 2.14 7.88
CA VAL A 375 -5.49 1.06 8.69
C VAL A 375 -4.62 -0.19 8.72
N THR A 376 -3.98 -0.52 7.59
CA THR A 376 -3.26 -1.79 7.42
C THR A 376 -1.79 -1.72 7.79
N GLU A 377 -1.22 -0.51 7.91
CA GLU A 377 0.17 -0.28 8.31
C GLU A 377 0.24 0.45 9.67
N PRO A 378 0.28 1.79 9.78
CA PRO A 378 0.61 2.44 11.05
C PRO A 378 -0.38 2.14 12.18
N LEU A 379 -1.69 2.07 11.91
CA LEU A 379 -2.67 1.63 12.93
C LEU A 379 -2.45 0.17 13.35
N ALA A 380 -2.08 -0.71 12.41
CA ALA A 380 -1.79 -2.10 12.68
C ALA A 380 -0.51 -2.28 13.50
N TRP A 381 0.57 -1.56 13.14
CA TRP A 381 1.82 -1.56 13.89
C TRP A 381 1.63 -0.99 15.30
N HIS A 382 0.85 0.07 15.46
CA HIS A 382 0.53 0.62 16.77
C HIS A 382 -0.25 -0.38 17.63
N ALA A 383 -1.22 -1.10 17.05
CA ALA A 383 -1.96 -2.14 17.74
C ALA A 383 -1.05 -3.29 18.21
N LEU A 384 -0.07 -3.71 17.40
CA LEU A 384 0.91 -4.73 17.80
C LEU A 384 1.81 -4.26 18.95
N ILE A 385 2.24 -2.99 18.93
CA ILE A 385 3.04 -2.38 20.01
C ILE A 385 2.24 -2.36 21.32
N ILE A 386 0.95 -1.98 21.27
CA ILE A 386 0.06 -2.03 22.43
C ILE A 386 -0.10 -3.48 22.93
N ASN A 387 -0.33 -4.44 22.03
CA ASN A 387 -0.49 -5.84 22.37
C ASN A 387 0.78 -6.41 23.04
N SER A 388 1.98 -6.03 22.57
CA SER A 388 3.23 -6.46 23.20
C SER A 388 3.39 -5.92 24.63
N CYS A 389 2.93 -4.69 24.90
CA CYS A 389 2.84 -4.16 26.26
C CYS A 389 1.89 -4.96 27.14
N ILE A 390 0.67 -5.26 26.66
CA ILE A 390 -0.35 -6.00 27.42
C ILE A 390 0.14 -7.40 27.78
N ARG A 391 0.75 -8.11 26.83
CA ARG A 391 1.34 -9.44 27.10
C ARG A 391 2.44 -9.39 28.15
N SER A 392 3.20 -8.29 28.25
CA SER A 392 4.19 -8.09 29.31
C SER A 392 3.58 -7.77 30.68
N LEU A 393 2.38 -7.20 30.75
CA LEU A 393 1.71 -6.87 32.01
C LEU A 393 1.20 -8.12 32.75
N HIS A 394 0.87 -9.20 32.03
CA HIS A 394 0.46 -10.45 32.65
C HIS A 394 1.67 -11.22 33.22
N PRO A 395 1.73 -11.47 34.54
CA PRO A 395 2.86 -12.19 35.12
C PRO A 395 2.83 -13.67 34.69
N SER A 396 3.94 -14.17 34.14
CA SER A 396 4.13 -15.58 33.76
C SER A 396 4.32 -16.54 34.95
N GLY A 397 3.94 -16.16 36.18
CA GLY A 397 4.05 -17.03 37.35
C GLY A 397 3.45 -16.46 38.64
N LYS A 398 3.02 -17.37 39.54
CA LYS A 398 2.45 -17.07 40.86
C LYS A 398 3.42 -16.23 41.72
N LYS A 399 3.15 -14.94 41.95
CA LYS A 399 3.78 -14.18 43.04
C LYS A 399 2.77 -13.34 43.85
N LYS A 400 3.06 -13.29 45.15
CA LYS A 400 2.30 -12.65 46.23
C LYS A 400 2.18 -11.13 46.02
N LYS A 401 0.96 -10.61 46.20
CA LYS A 401 0.67 -9.19 46.35
C LYS A 401 1.62 -8.54 47.38
N LYS A 402 2.46 -7.62 46.94
CA LYS A 402 3.08 -6.61 47.80
C LYS A 402 2.65 -5.25 47.26
N GLY A 403 1.70 -4.62 47.96
CA GLY A 403 1.22 -3.28 47.66
C GLY A 403 2.35 -2.26 47.80
N GLY A 404 2.75 -1.64 46.69
CA GLY A 404 3.83 -0.64 46.64
C GLY A 404 3.67 0.36 45.48
N PRO A 405 4.60 1.31 45.31
CA PRO A 405 4.55 2.37 44.27
C PRO A 405 4.42 1.82 42.84
N VAL A 406 4.91 0.60 42.61
CA VAL A 406 4.81 -0.14 41.34
C VAL A 406 3.35 -0.41 40.95
N ASP A 407 2.43 -0.56 41.90
CA ASP A 407 1.01 -0.76 41.59
C ASP A 407 0.33 0.52 41.06
N GLN A 408 0.80 1.71 41.46
CA GLN A 408 0.28 2.99 40.96
C GLN A 408 0.77 3.28 39.54
N SER A 409 2.04 3.07 39.23
CA SER A 409 2.58 3.21 37.86
C SER A 409 1.93 2.21 36.90
N ASN A 410 1.66 0.99 37.35
CA ASN A 410 0.96 -0.02 36.56
C ASN A 410 -0.50 0.36 36.26
N SER A 411 -1.19 0.98 37.24
CA SER A 411 -2.55 1.48 37.03
C SER A 411 -2.61 2.61 35.99
N GLN A 412 -1.61 3.49 35.99
CA GLN A 412 -1.52 4.59 35.04
C GLN A 412 -1.26 4.08 33.62
N LEU A 413 -0.25 3.22 33.43
CA LEU A 413 0.06 2.61 32.13
C LEU A 413 -1.11 1.78 31.58
N SER A 414 -1.79 1.01 32.44
CA SER A 414 -2.96 0.22 32.02
C SER A 414 -4.10 1.12 31.53
N ASN A 415 -4.34 2.25 32.20
CA ASN A 415 -5.32 3.25 31.75
C ASN A 415 -4.90 3.90 30.41
N GLU A 416 -3.62 4.19 30.21
CA GLU A 416 -3.10 4.74 28.95
C GLU A 416 -3.25 3.76 27.79
N LEU A 417 -2.97 2.47 28.01
CA LEU A 417 -3.18 1.42 27.02
C LEU A 417 -4.68 1.25 26.71
N LEU A 418 -5.54 1.23 27.72
CA LEU A 418 -7.00 1.17 27.52
C LEU A 418 -7.52 2.35 26.69
N ASN A 419 -7.07 3.58 26.99
CA ASN A 419 -7.41 4.77 26.22
C ASN A 419 -6.91 4.67 24.77
N SER A 420 -5.72 4.11 24.57
CA SER A 420 -5.15 3.93 23.22
C SER A 420 -5.89 2.89 22.41
N ILE A 421 -6.23 1.74 23.01
CA ILE A 421 -7.07 0.71 22.38
C ILE A 421 -8.42 1.32 21.99
N GLN A 422 -9.05 2.09 22.89
CA GLN A 422 -10.32 2.73 22.58
C GLN A 422 -10.19 3.74 21.44
N SER A 423 -9.15 4.57 21.45
CA SER A 423 -8.91 5.54 20.38
C SER A 423 -8.72 4.85 19.03
N LEU A 424 -7.96 3.75 18.98
CA LEU A 424 -7.79 2.94 17.78
C LEU A 424 -9.11 2.32 17.30
N CYS A 425 -9.87 1.70 18.21
CA CYS A 425 -11.21 1.16 17.92
C CYS A 425 -12.11 2.23 17.29
N ASP A 426 -12.27 3.36 17.98
CA ASP A 426 -13.12 4.46 17.50
C ASP A 426 -12.68 4.94 16.11
N THR A 427 -11.36 5.07 15.90
CA THR A 427 -10.80 5.54 14.62
C THR A 427 -11.15 4.58 13.48
N ILE A 428 -11.02 3.26 13.71
CA ILE A 428 -11.34 2.24 12.71
C ILE A 428 -12.88 2.08 12.55
N GLU A 429 -13.66 2.32 13.60
CA GLU A 429 -15.12 2.34 13.54
C GLU A 429 -15.65 3.47 12.66
N VAL A 430 -15.02 4.65 12.71
CA VAL A 430 -15.34 5.77 11.80
C VAL A 430 -15.13 5.37 10.34
N VAL A 431 -14.00 4.72 10.02
CA VAL A 431 -13.74 4.17 8.67
C VAL A 431 -14.81 3.14 8.29
N SER A 432 -15.12 2.20 9.20
CA SER A 432 -16.10 1.14 8.97
C SER A 432 -17.50 1.69 8.71
N LYS A 433 -17.88 2.75 9.44
CA LYS A 433 -19.16 3.44 9.26
C LYS A 433 -19.21 4.10 7.89
N TRP A 434 -18.17 4.84 7.50
CA TRP A 434 -18.08 5.46 6.19
C TRP A 434 -18.16 4.42 5.05
N LEU A 435 -17.45 3.29 5.17
CA LEU A 435 -17.52 2.18 4.21
C LEU A 435 -18.94 1.62 4.08
N LYS A 436 -19.61 1.38 5.21
CA LYS A 436 -21.01 0.92 5.24
C LYS A 436 -21.95 1.92 4.58
N GLU A 437 -21.73 3.22 4.75
CA GLU A 437 -22.51 4.26 4.08
C GLU A 437 -22.31 4.28 2.56
N GLN A 438 -21.08 4.03 2.07
CA GLN A 438 -20.83 3.91 0.63
C GLN A 438 -21.50 2.64 0.04
N LEU A 439 -21.44 1.52 0.77
CA LEU A 439 -22.03 0.25 0.34
C LEU A 439 -23.57 0.23 0.38
N LYS A 440 -24.20 0.98 1.29
CA LYS A 440 -25.67 1.06 1.43
C LYS A 440 -26.39 1.72 0.25
N LYS A 441 -25.69 2.49 -0.57
CA LYS A 441 -26.28 3.18 -1.73
C LYS A 441 -26.83 2.15 -2.73
N PRO A 442 -28.11 2.23 -3.14
CA PRO A 442 -28.71 1.30 -4.10
C PRO A 442 -27.92 1.24 -5.40
N SER A 443 -27.80 0.04 -6.00
CA SER A 443 -27.13 -0.14 -7.30
C SER A 443 -27.69 0.78 -8.38
N ASP A 444 -29.01 1.00 -8.35
CA ASP A 444 -29.71 1.78 -9.35
C ASP A 444 -29.38 3.28 -9.23
N GLU A 445 -29.28 3.81 -8.01
CA GLU A 445 -28.85 5.20 -7.80
C GLU A 445 -27.39 5.42 -8.24
N LYS A 446 -26.51 4.46 -7.97
CA LYS A 446 -25.10 4.50 -8.44
C LYS A 446 -25.05 4.47 -9.97
N PHE A 447 -25.84 3.59 -10.57
CA PHE A 447 -25.95 3.44 -12.01
C PHE A 447 -26.41 4.74 -12.67
N GLU A 448 -27.54 5.30 -12.23
CA GLU A 448 -28.10 6.54 -12.78
C GLU A 448 -27.12 7.72 -12.63
N TYR A 449 -26.43 7.82 -11.49
CA TYR A 449 -25.43 8.86 -11.28
C TYR A 449 -24.25 8.76 -12.25
N ILE A 450 -23.70 7.55 -12.44
CA ILE A 450 -22.56 7.33 -13.34
C ILE A 450 -23.00 7.49 -14.81
N PHE A 451 -24.13 6.88 -15.18
CA PHE A 451 -24.61 6.85 -16.56
C PHE A 451 -25.01 8.25 -17.05
N SER A 452 -25.72 9.03 -16.23
CA SER A 452 -26.07 10.42 -16.54
C SER A 452 -24.88 11.34 -16.76
N ALA A 453 -23.67 10.97 -16.31
CA ALA A 453 -22.46 11.74 -16.57
C ALA A 453 -22.09 11.79 -18.06
N VAL A 454 -22.47 10.77 -18.85
CA VAL A 454 -22.23 10.70 -20.30
C VAL A 454 -23.39 11.31 -21.11
N GLU A 455 -24.51 11.62 -20.46
CA GLU A 455 -25.67 12.24 -21.11
C GLU A 455 -25.60 13.77 -21.19
N LYS A 456 -24.68 14.39 -20.45
CA LYS A 456 -24.49 15.85 -20.36
C LYS A 456 -23.92 16.45 -21.66
N ASN A 457 -24.15 17.74 -21.87
CA ASN A 457 -23.60 18.48 -23.01
C ASN A 457 -22.06 18.53 -22.97
N GLY A 458 -21.40 17.68 -23.76
CA GLY A 458 -19.94 17.63 -23.88
C GLY A 458 -19.45 16.20 -23.91
N PRO A 459 -19.38 15.52 -22.74
CA PRO A 459 -19.16 14.08 -22.67
C PRO A 459 -20.22 13.29 -23.46
N GLY A 460 -19.85 12.11 -23.96
CA GLY A 460 -20.77 11.17 -24.61
C GLY A 460 -21.07 11.43 -26.08
N LYS A 461 -20.48 12.46 -26.69
CA LYS A 461 -20.64 12.72 -28.14
C LYS A 461 -20.04 11.61 -28.99
N VAL A 462 -18.85 11.12 -28.63
CA VAL A 462 -18.19 10.03 -29.36
C VAL A 462 -18.98 8.74 -29.15
N PHE A 463 -19.44 8.51 -27.93
CA PHE A 463 -20.30 7.39 -27.59
C PHE A 463 -21.62 7.37 -28.39
N LYS A 464 -22.38 8.47 -28.42
CA LYS A 464 -23.62 8.59 -29.22
C LYS A 464 -23.37 8.38 -30.72
N THR A 465 -22.22 8.83 -31.21
CA THR A 465 -21.81 8.60 -32.61
C THR A 465 -21.60 7.11 -32.87
N LEU A 466 -20.96 6.39 -31.93
CA LEU A 466 -20.77 4.94 -32.04
C LEU A 466 -22.11 4.20 -31.99
N GLU A 467 -23.02 4.56 -31.09
CA GLU A 467 -24.37 3.95 -31.04
C GLU A 467 -25.10 4.11 -32.38
N THR A 468 -25.10 5.32 -32.93
CA THR A 468 -25.71 5.62 -34.24
C THR A 468 -25.08 4.76 -35.35
N CYS A 469 -23.75 4.63 -35.36
CA CYS A 469 -23.04 3.79 -36.32
C CYS A 469 -23.43 2.30 -36.20
N VAL A 470 -23.55 1.78 -34.97
CA VAL A 470 -23.94 0.38 -34.73
C VAL A 470 -25.37 0.12 -35.20
N GLU A 471 -26.29 1.06 -34.99
CA GLU A 471 -27.66 0.96 -35.49
C GLU A 471 -27.74 0.94 -37.02
N GLN A 472 -26.94 1.78 -37.68
CA GLN A 472 -26.85 1.83 -39.15
C GLN A 472 -26.24 0.55 -39.75
N MET A 473 -25.40 -0.16 -38.99
CA MET A 473 -24.71 -1.37 -39.44
C MET A 473 -25.58 -2.65 -39.39
N LYS A 474 -26.79 -2.59 -38.81
CA LYS A 474 -27.70 -3.76 -38.69
C LYS A 474 -28.16 -4.37 -40.03
N GLY A 475 -27.88 -3.72 -41.17
CA GLY A 475 -28.23 -4.18 -42.52
C GLY A 475 -27.06 -4.36 -43.49
N VAL A 476 -25.81 -4.32 -43.01
CA VAL A 476 -24.59 -4.46 -43.82
C VAL A 476 -24.05 -5.89 -43.66
N GLU A 477 -23.48 -6.49 -44.72
CA GLU A 477 -22.76 -7.77 -44.65
C GLU A 477 -21.48 -7.62 -43.80
N LEU A 478 -21.65 -7.71 -42.48
CA LEU A 478 -20.57 -7.91 -41.51
C LEU A 478 -20.39 -9.40 -41.28
N GLY A 479 -19.15 -9.86 -41.06
CA GLY A 479 -18.93 -11.25 -40.66
C GLY A 479 -19.65 -11.59 -39.35
N ASP A 480 -20.26 -12.77 -39.25
CA ASP A 480 -21.14 -13.20 -38.15
C ASP A 480 -20.59 -12.91 -36.76
N ARG A 481 -19.29 -13.14 -36.56
CA ARG A 481 -18.58 -12.87 -35.30
C ARG A 481 -18.66 -11.40 -34.86
N ILE A 482 -18.53 -10.46 -35.80
CA ILE A 482 -18.59 -9.02 -35.50
C ILE A 482 -20.04 -8.63 -35.20
N LEU A 483 -20.99 -9.14 -35.99
CA LEU A 483 -22.41 -8.88 -35.79
C LEU A 483 -22.89 -9.35 -34.42
N GLU A 484 -22.54 -10.59 -34.02
CA GLU A 484 -22.85 -11.14 -32.69
C GLU A 484 -22.22 -10.30 -31.57
N SER A 485 -20.96 -9.88 -31.76
CA SER A 485 -20.26 -9.03 -30.79
C SER A 485 -20.95 -7.67 -30.62
N LEU A 486 -21.40 -7.05 -31.71
CA LEU A 486 -22.14 -5.78 -31.69
C LEU A 486 -23.52 -5.93 -31.03
N GLN A 487 -24.21 -7.05 -31.24
CA GLN A 487 -25.51 -7.32 -30.61
C GLN A 487 -25.39 -7.57 -29.10
N SER A 488 -24.27 -8.16 -28.65
CA SER A 488 -24.01 -8.44 -27.23
C SER A 488 -23.56 -7.23 -26.41
N TRP A 489 -23.21 -6.12 -27.05
CA TRP A 489 -22.65 -4.95 -26.37
C TRP A 489 -23.74 -4.11 -25.70
N ALA A 490 -23.63 -3.93 -24.37
CA ALA A 490 -24.49 -3.04 -23.60
C ALA A 490 -23.64 -2.04 -22.78
N PRO A 491 -23.75 -0.73 -23.06
CA PRO A 491 -23.05 0.32 -22.30
C PRO A 491 -23.37 0.31 -20.81
N ALA A 492 -24.61 -0.05 -20.47
CA ALA A 492 -25.07 -0.20 -19.10
C ALA A 492 -24.24 -1.23 -18.31
N ASP A 493 -23.75 -2.28 -18.96
CA ASP A 493 -22.97 -3.33 -18.30
C ASP A 493 -21.60 -2.82 -17.88
N VAL A 494 -21.01 -1.88 -18.61
CA VAL A 494 -19.76 -1.22 -18.20
C VAL A 494 -19.93 -0.50 -16.87
N VAL A 495 -21.02 0.26 -16.73
CA VAL A 495 -21.34 1.01 -15.51
C VAL A 495 -21.64 0.07 -14.34
N ARG A 496 -22.39 -1.01 -14.60
CA ARG A 496 -22.66 -2.05 -13.61
C ARG A 496 -21.37 -2.73 -13.14
N ASN A 497 -20.46 -3.05 -14.06
CA ASN A 497 -19.17 -3.68 -13.73
C ASN A 497 -18.26 -2.76 -12.92
N ILE A 498 -18.19 -1.47 -13.25
CA ILE A 498 -17.45 -0.47 -12.45
C ILE A 498 -18.01 -0.42 -11.03
N SER A 499 -19.33 -0.31 -10.90
CA SER A 499 -20.00 -0.23 -9.58
C SER A 499 -19.75 -1.49 -8.75
N ALA A 500 -19.87 -2.67 -9.39
CA ALA A 500 -19.61 -3.95 -8.74
C ALA A 500 -18.13 -4.09 -8.31
N GLY A 501 -17.19 -3.66 -9.15
CA GLY A 501 -15.76 -3.67 -8.82
C GLY A 501 -15.42 -2.76 -7.63
N GLN A 502 -16.04 -1.59 -7.54
CA GLN A 502 -15.91 -0.68 -6.39
C GLN A 502 -16.49 -1.31 -5.12
N ASP A 503 -17.69 -1.89 -5.20
CA ASP A 503 -18.36 -2.51 -4.06
C ASP A 503 -17.58 -3.73 -3.54
N GLY A 504 -16.99 -4.52 -4.44
CA GLY A 504 -16.09 -5.61 -4.08
C GLY A 504 -14.86 -5.11 -3.31
N LEU A 505 -14.20 -4.06 -3.82
CA LEU A 505 -13.04 -3.45 -3.16
C LEU A 505 -13.38 -2.93 -1.75
N LEU A 506 -14.51 -2.25 -1.61
CA LEU A 506 -14.96 -1.70 -0.33
C LEU A 506 -15.37 -2.77 0.67
N SER A 507 -15.96 -3.86 0.18
CA SER A 507 -16.34 -5.01 1.00
C SER A 507 -15.12 -5.69 1.59
N GLU A 508 -14.04 -5.88 0.80
CA GLU A 508 -12.78 -6.42 1.33
C GLU A 508 -12.15 -5.50 2.37
N PHE A 509 -12.15 -4.18 2.13
CA PHE A 509 -11.63 -3.24 3.12
C PHE A 509 -12.44 -3.26 4.42
N LEU A 510 -13.77 -3.30 4.32
CA LEU A 510 -14.65 -3.36 5.49
C LEU A 510 -14.38 -4.61 6.33
N LYS A 511 -14.19 -5.78 5.70
CA LYS A 511 -13.83 -7.02 6.40
C LYS A 511 -12.54 -6.86 7.21
N ILE A 512 -11.52 -6.22 6.65
CA ILE A 512 -10.25 -5.94 7.35
C ILE A 512 -10.49 -5.05 8.57
N CYS A 513 -11.27 -3.98 8.43
CA CYS A 513 -11.61 -3.09 9.54
C CYS A 513 -12.37 -3.83 10.66
N GLU A 514 -13.37 -4.64 10.32
CA GLU A 514 -14.16 -5.39 11.30
C GLU A 514 -13.33 -6.43 12.06
N LEU A 515 -12.40 -7.12 11.37
CA LEU A 515 -11.45 -8.03 12.01
C LEU A 515 -10.53 -7.30 12.99
N LYS A 516 -10.03 -6.11 12.62
CA LYS A 516 -9.19 -5.27 13.48
C LYS A 516 -9.94 -4.78 14.72
N ILE A 517 -11.15 -4.27 14.56
CA ILE A 517 -12.01 -3.83 15.68
C ILE A 517 -12.23 -5.00 16.64
N LYS A 518 -12.58 -6.19 16.12
CA LYS A 518 -12.79 -7.38 16.95
C LYS A 518 -11.53 -7.77 17.74
N SER A 519 -10.34 -7.72 17.12
CA SER A 519 -9.08 -8.00 17.80
C SER A 519 -8.78 -6.99 18.90
N LEU A 520 -8.94 -5.68 18.63
CA LEU A 520 -8.75 -4.62 19.60
C LEU A 520 -9.73 -4.70 20.78
N GLN A 521 -11.00 -5.04 20.53
CA GLN A 521 -11.99 -5.28 21.58
C GLN A 521 -11.61 -6.49 22.45
N ALA A 522 -11.09 -7.57 21.84
CA ALA A 522 -10.59 -8.72 22.59
C ALA A 522 -9.37 -8.36 23.45
N LEU A 523 -8.46 -7.53 22.93
CA LEU A 523 -7.32 -6.98 23.67
C LEU A 523 -7.77 -6.13 24.86
N ARG A 524 -8.80 -5.31 24.68
CA ARG A 524 -9.38 -4.49 25.76
C ARG A 524 -9.90 -5.33 26.93
N LEU A 525 -10.40 -6.54 26.66
CA LEU A 525 -10.90 -7.46 27.69
C LEU A 525 -9.78 -8.19 28.45
N GLN A 526 -8.54 -8.16 27.95
CA GLN A 526 -7.39 -8.80 28.59
C GLN A 526 -6.75 -7.90 29.67
N LEU A 527 -6.82 -6.58 29.50
CA LEU A 527 -6.50 -5.57 30.50
C LEU A 527 -7.61 -5.47 31.56
#